data_AF-O97870-F1
#
_entry.id   AF-O97870-F1
#
_cell.length_a   1.000
_cell.length_b   1.000
_cell.length_c   1.000
_cell.angle_alpha   90.00
_cell.angle_beta   90.00
_cell.angle_gamma   90.00
#
_symmetry.space_group_name_H-M   'P 1'
#
loop_
_entity.id
_entity.type
_entity.pdbx_description
1 polymer ?
#
loop_
_entity_poly.entity_id
_entity_poly.type
_entity_poly.pdbx_seq_one_letter_code
_entity_poly.pdbx_strand_id
1 'polypeptide(L)' 'AAGEGPSLYEDPPDQKTSPSGKPATLKICSWNVDGLRAWIKKKGLDWVKEEAPDILCLQETKCSENKLP' A
#
# COMPACT_ATOMS: atom_id res chain seq x y z
N ALA A 1 -25.27 0.55 -21.96
CA ALA A 1 -24.23 1.33 -21.27
C ALA A 1 -22.91 1.02 -21.96
N ALA A 2 -22.31 1.99 -22.65
CA ALA A 2 -20.97 1.81 -23.18
C ALA A 2 -20.02 1.76 -21.98
N GLY A 3 -19.36 0.62 -21.76
CA GLY A 3 -18.34 0.52 -20.71
C GLY A 3 -17.21 1.50 -21.03
N GLU A 4 -16.73 2.21 -20.02
CA GLU A 4 -15.55 3.05 -20.17
C GLU A 4 -14.37 2.17 -20.60
N GLY A 5 -13.73 2.53 -21.72
CA GLY A 5 -12.52 1.86 -22.18
C GLY A 5 -11.36 2.08 -21.21
N PRO A 6 -10.27 1.32 -21.33
CA PRO A 6 -9.13 1.46 -20.43
C PRO A 6 -8.50 2.85 -20.56
N SER A 7 -8.49 3.60 -19.47
CA SER A 7 -7.66 4.79 -19.31
C SER A 7 -6.27 4.35 -18.86
N LEU A 8 -5.22 4.84 -19.53
CA LEU A 8 -3.84 4.54 -19.17
C LEU A 8 -3.37 5.50 -18.06
N TYR A 9 -2.73 4.94 -17.04
CA TYR A 9 -2.09 5.70 -15.96
C TYR A 9 -0.79 5.01 -15.58
N GLU A 10 0.26 5.81 -15.41
CA GLU A 10 1.58 5.38 -14.95
C GLU A 10 2.00 6.33 -13.84
N ASP A 11 2.39 5.76 -12.69
CA ASP A 11 2.80 6.54 -11.52
C ASP A 11 4.19 7.15 -11.80
N PRO A 12 4.42 8.46 -11.56
CA PRO A 12 5.73 9.04 -11.74
C PRO A 12 6.74 8.41 -10.77
N PRO A 13 8.05 8.52 -11.07
CA PRO A 13 9.08 8.04 -10.14
C PRO A 13 9.01 8.75 -8.79
N ASP A 14 9.36 8.02 -7.73
CA ASP A 14 9.43 8.54 -6.37
C ASP A 14 10.33 9.78 -6.24
N GLN A 15 9.77 10.89 -5.76
CA GLN A 15 10.57 12.04 -5.31
C GLN A 15 10.95 11.89 -3.82
N LYS A 16 12.18 11.43 -3.56
CA LYS A 16 12.69 11.14 -2.19
C LYS A 16 13.43 12.31 -1.54
N THR A 17 13.29 13.52 -2.08
CA THR A 17 13.93 14.73 -1.54
C THR A 17 12.94 15.88 -1.42
N SER A 18 13.06 16.65 -0.34
CA SER A 18 12.27 17.85 -0.11
C SER A 18 12.63 18.98 -1.08
N PRO A 19 11.84 20.08 -1.13
CA PRO A 19 12.18 21.27 -1.92
C PRO A 19 13.52 21.93 -1.53
N SER A 20 14.00 21.69 -0.31
CA SER A 20 15.30 22.16 0.18
C SER A 20 16.43 21.13 -0.03
N GLY A 21 16.17 20.04 -0.75
CA GLY A 21 17.15 18.99 -1.04
C GLY A 21 17.41 18.00 0.10
N LYS A 22 16.65 18.06 1.20
CA LYS A 22 16.80 17.10 2.30
C LYS A 22 16.21 15.74 1.90
N PRO A 23 16.89 14.61 2.19
CA PRO A 23 16.34 13.29 1.90
C PRO A 23 15.10 13.01 2.77
N ALA A 24 14.17 12.22 2.23
CA ALA A 24 13.07 11.66 3.00
C ALA A 24 13.64 10.76 4.11
N THR A 25 13.15 10.96 5.33
CA THR A 25 13.59 10.21 6.53
C THR A 25 12.50 9.30 7.09
N LEU A 26 11.31 9.29 6.46
CA LEU A 26 10.16 8.52 6.90
C LEU A 26 9.32 8.13 5.68
N LYS A 27 8.96 6.85 5.59
CA LYS A 27 8.08 6.26 4.58
C LYS A 27 6.85 5.68 5.26
N ILE A 28 5.67 6.19 4.88
CA ILE A 28 4.38 5.72 5.39
C ILE A 28 3.62 5.08 4.24
N CYS A 29 3.19 3.85 4.42
CA CYS A 29 2.28 3.17 3.50
C CYS A 29 0.89 3.08 4.13
N SER A 30 -0.16 3.33 3.36
CA SER A 30 -1.54 3.10 3.78
C SER A 30 -2.26 2.25 2.74
N TRP A 31 -2.90 1.17 3.18
CA TRP A 31 -3.61 0.25 2.29
C TRP A 31 -4.93 -0.24 2.91
N ASN A 32 -6.04 0.04 2.22
CA ASN A 32 -7.29 -0.70 2.44
C ASN A 32 -7.14 -2.11 1.86
N VAL A 33 -7.12 -3.12 2.73
CA VAL A 33 -6.80 -4.50 2.35
C VAL A 33 -8.02 -5.35 2.01
N ASP A 34 -9.24 -4.83 2.17
CA ASP A 34 -10.49 -5.55 1.94
C ASP A 34 -10.49 -6.98 2.57
N GLY A 35 -10.07 -7.06 3.83
CA GLY A 35 -9.90 -8.30 4.58
C GLY A 35 -8.46 -8.80 4.62
N LEU A 36 -7.84 -8.68 5.80
CA LEU A 36 -6.43 -8.99 6.07
C LEU A 36 -6.01 -10.40 5.61
N ARG A 37 -6.80 -11.43 5.96
CA ARG A 37 -6.47 -12.82 5.62
C ARG A 37 -6.56 -13.09 4.11
N ALA A 38 -7.48 -12.45 3.41
CA ALA A 38 -7.59 -12.57 1.96
C ALA A 38 -6.43 -11.86 1.26
N TRP A 39 -6.06 -10.66 1.73
CA TRP A 39 -4.92 -9.90 1.26
C TRP A 39 -3.58 -10.64 1.44
N ILE A 40 -3.36 -11.29 2.60
CA ILE A 40 -2.17 -12.13 2.83
C ILE A 40 -2.12 -13.29 1.83
N LYS A 41 -3.25 -13.98 1.59
CA LYS A 41 -3.32 -15.07 0.60
C LYS A 41 -3.03 -14.59 -0.83
N LYS A 42 -3.39 -13.34 -1.15
CA LYS A 42 -3.06 -12.66 -2.42
C LYS A 42 -1.64 -12.09 -2.45
N LYS A 43 -0.76 -12.49 -1.51
CA LYS A 43 0.65 -12.06 -1.44
C LYS A 43 0.88 -10.60 -1.08
N GLY A 44 -0.07 -9.95 -0.43
CA GLY A 44 0.07 -8.55 -0.02
C GLY A 44 1.28 -8.28 0.89
N LEU A 45 1.66 -9.23 1.76
CA LEU A 45 2.87 -9.10 2.60
C LEU A 45 4.18 -9.13 1.80
N ASP A 46 4.20 -9.74 0.62
CA ASP A 46 5.41 -9.76 -0.21
C ASP A 46 5.66 -8.36 -0.79
N TRP A 47 4.60 -7.67 -1.21
CA TRP A 47 4.68 -6.26 -1.62
C TRP A 47 5.12 -5.35 -0.46
N VAL A 48 4.61 -5.56 0.76
CA VAL A 48 5.05 -4.77 1.93
C VAL A 48 6.53 -4.96 2.23
N LYS A 49 7.07 -6.18 2.06
CA LYS A 49 8.50 -6.44 2.25
C LYS A 49 9.37 -5.76 1.19
N GLU A 50 8.90 -5.72 -0.05
CA GLU A 50 9.56 -4.99 -1.14
C GLU A 50 9.50 -3.48 -0.92
N GLU A 51 8.34 -2.98 -0.51
CA GLU A 51 8.09 -1.56 -0.28
C GLU A 51 8.84 -1.01 0.95
N ALA A 52 9.03 -1.85 1.97
CA ALA A 52 9.76 -1.55 3.21
C ALA A 52 9.40 -0.18 3.86
N PRO A 53 8.12 0.07 4.20
CA PRO A 53 7.72 1.29 4.89
C PRO A 53 8.14 1.27 6.37
N ASP A 54 8.41 2.45 6.94
CA ASP A 54 8.63 2.60 8.38
C ASP A 54 7.33 2.43 9.19
N ILE A 55 6.22 2.88 8.61
CA ILE A 55 4.87 2.76 9.19
C ILE A 55 3.92 2.21 8.13
N LEU A 56 3.20 1.14 8.48
CA LEU A 56 2.14 0.55 7.65
C LEU A 56 0.78 0.73 8.33
N CYS A 57 -0.12 1.44 7.67
CA CYS A 57 -1.50 1.63 8.10
C CYS A 57 -2.44 0.74 7.27
N LEU A 58 -3.20 -0.15 7.92
CA LEU A 58 -4.16 -1.01 7.23
C LEU A 58 -5.59 -0.65 7.58
N GLN A 59 -6.47 -0.60 6.59
CA GLN A 59 -7.92 -0.37 6.76
C GLN A 59 -8.74 -1.56 6.27
N GLU A 60 -10.00 -1.67 6.72
CA GLU A 60 -10.89 -2.80 6.42
C GLU A 60 -10.25 -4.17 6.66
N THR A 61 -9.59 -4.35 7.80
CA THR A 61 -8.94 -5.63 8.11
C THR A 61 -9.93 -6.80 8.18
N LYS A 62 -11.21 -6.53 8.50
CA LYS A 62 -12.30 -7.52 8.65
C LYS A 62 -11.85 -8.72 9.50
N CYS A 63 -11.01 -8.43 10.50
CA CYS A 63 -10.30 -9.42 11.31
C CYS A 63 -10.14 -8.87 12.73
N SER A 64 -10.69 -9.59 13.71
CA SER A 64 -10.45 -9.34 15.12
C SER A 64 -9.04 -9.77 15.52
N GLU A 65 -8.49 -9.19 16.58
CA GLU A 65 -7.16 -9.52 17.13
C GLU A 65 -6.98 -11.03 17.39
N ASN A 66 -7.98 -11.70 17.96
CA ASN A 66 -7.94 -13.14 18.24
C ASN A 66 -7.93 -14.03 16.98
N LYS A 67 -8.11 -13.43 15.80
CA LYS A 67 -8.15 -14.12 14.49
C LYS A 67 -7.02 -13.64 13.58
N LEU A 68 -6.05 -12.91 14.14
CA LEU A 68 -4.82 -12.61 13.44
C LEU A 68 -4.17 -13.93 12.99
N PRO A 69 -3.65 -13.97 11.76
CA PRO A 69 -2.98 -15.14 11.22
C PRO A 69 -1.68 -15.47 11.94
#